data_AF-A0A371JL73-F1
#
_entry.id   AF-A0A371JL73-F1
#
_cell.length_a   1.000
_cell.length_b   1.000
_cell.length_c   1.000
_cell.angle_alpha   90.00
_cell.angle_beta   90.00
_cell.angle_gamma   90.00
#
_symmetry.space_group_name_H-M   'P 1'
#
loop_
_entity.id
_entity.type
_entity.pdbx_description
1 polymer ?
#
loop_
_entity_poly.entity_id
_entity_poly.type
_entity_poly.pdbx_seq_one_letter_code
_entity_poly.pdbx_strand_id
1 'polypeptide(L)' 'MQSVDHNGILGPIREFEAGELEKMLKDPNIDHVDVFEGTPENLEKRKKMIGKKYSIKPAYRKAPKMKKKK' A
#
# COMPACT_ATOMS: atom_id res chain seq x y z
N MET A 1 -2.85 -3.71 -10.82
CA MET A 1 -2.41 -4.27 -9.52
C MET A 1 -1.01 -3.76 -9.19
N GLN A 2 -0.58 -3.80 -7.92
CA GLN A 2 0.74 -3.31 -7.50
C GLN A 2 1.27 -4.12 -6.31
N SER A 3 2.58 -4.41 -6.28
CA SER A 3 3.26 -5.03 -5.14
C SER A 3 3.92 -3.99 -4.24
N VAL A 4 4.03 -4.34 -2.97
CA VAL A 4 4.77 -3.60 -1.94
C VAL A 4 5.99 -4.42 -1.54
N ASP A 5 7.17 -3.80 -1.63
CA ASP A 5 8.41 -4.43 -1.15
C ASP A 5 8.49 -4.40 0.39
N HIS A 6 9.46 -5.12 0.97
CA HIS A 6 9.71 -5.12 2.41
C HIS A 6 10.06 -3.74 3.02
N ASN A 7 10.41 -2.77 2.18
CA ASN A 7 10.68 -1.40 2.62
C ASN A 7 9.40 -0.54 2.65
N GLY A 8 8.26 -1.12 2.24
CA GLY A 8 6.97 -0.46 2.08
C GLY A 8 6.87 0.40 0.83
N ILE A 9 7.76 0.25 -0.15
CA ILE A 9 7.78 1.04 -1.38
C ILE A 9 6.86 0.42 -2.41
N LEU A 10 6.03 1.27 -3.01
CA LEU A 10 5.10 0.89 -4.07
C LEU A 10 5.81 0.78 -5.43
N GLY A 11 5.74 -0.41 -6.02
CA GLY A 11 6.29 -0.70 -7.36
C GLY A 11 5.48 -0.09 -8.51
N PRO A 12 5.80 -0.34 -9.78
CA PRO A 12 4.97 0.11 -10.90
C PRO A 12 3.61 -0.62 -10.94
N ILE A 13 2.57 0.04 -11.45
CA ILE A 13 1.29 -0.61 -11.74
C ILE A 13 1.48 -1.49 -12.97
N ARG A 14 1.05 -2.75 -12.86
CA ARG A 14 1.04 -3.70 -13.98
C ARG A 14 -0.30 -4.41 -14.04
N GLU A 15 -0.68 -4.75 -15.26
CA GLU A 15 -1.75 -5.69 -15.55
C GLU A 15 -1.12 -7.08 -15.51
N PHE A 16 -1.79 -8.01 -14.82
CA PHE A 16 -1.32 -9.39 -14.68
C PHE A 16 -2.47 -10.32 -14.99
N GLU A 17 -2.15 -11.40 -15.68
CA GLU A 17 -3.03 -12.56 -15.76
C GLU A 17 -2.96 -13.37 -14.46
N ALA A 18 -4.02 -14.14 -14.17
CA ALA A 18 -4.15 -14.88 -12.91
C ALA A 18 -2.95 -15.84 -12.63
N GLY A 19 -2.39 -16.46 -13.67
CA GLY A 19 -1.25 -17.38 -13.52
C GLY A 19 0.10 -16.68 -13.24
N GLU A 20 0.27 -15.44 -13.70
CA GLU A 20 1.48 -14.65 -13.41
C GLU A 20 1.44 -14.10 -11.98
N LEU A 21 0.23 -13.76 -11.52
CA LEU A 21 -0.04 -13.27 -10.18
C LEU A 21 0.35 -14.30 -9.11
N GLU A 22 0.00 -15.56 -9.32
CA GLU A 22 0.34 -16.64 -8.39
C GLU A 22 1.86 -16.84 -8.27
N LYS A 23 2.61 -16.61 -9.36
CA LYS A 23 4.08 -16.67 -9.34
C LYS A 23 4.68 -15.49 -8.59
N MET A 24 4.13 -14.29 -8.78
CA MET A 24 4.62 -13.09 -8.07
C MET A 24 4.34 -13.14 -6.57
N LEU A 25 3.20 -13.70 -6.15
CA LEU A 25 2.89 -13.90 -4.74
C LEU A 25 3.84 -14.87 -4.03
N LYS A 26 4.56 -15.71 -4.80
CA LYS A 26 5.57 -16.62 -4.27
C LYS A 26 6.96 -15.96 -4.13
N ASP A 27 7.13 -14.71 -4.56
CA ASP A 27 8.38 -13.98 -4.40
C ASP A 27 8.60 -13.61 -2.93
N PRO A 28 9.69 -14.09 -2.29
CA PRO A 28 9.94 -13.84 -0.88
C PRO A 28 10.30 -12.38 -0.57
N ASN A 29 10.43 -11.49 -1.56
CA ASN A 29 10.75 -10.07 -1.37
C ASN A 29 9.52 -9.16 -1.36
N ILE A 30 8.33 -9.72 -1.57
CA ILE A 30 7.06 -8.99 -1.63
C ILE A 30 6.31 -9.22 -0.32
N ASP A 31 6.06 -8.13 0.42
CA ASP A 31 5.29 -8.18 1.67
C ASP A 31 3.81 -8.46 1.40
N HIS A 32 3.26 -7.79 0.38
CA HIS A 32 1.82 -7.67 0.17
C HIS A 32 1.48 -7.22 -1.26
N VAL A 33 0.30 -7.62 -1.75
CA VAL A 33 -0.23 -7.26 -3.07
C VAL A 33 -1.59 -6.60 -2.94
N ASP A 34 -1.69 -5.45 -3.61
CA ASP A 34 -2.77 -4.50 -3.45
C ASP A 34 -3.65 -4.53 -4.72
N VAL A 35 -4.89 -5.02 -4.58
CA VAL A 35 -5.85 -5.23 -5.69
C VAL A 35 -6.95 -4.16 -5.63
N PHE A 36 -7.17 -3.46 -6.74
CA PHE A 36 -8.18 -2.40 -6.86
C PHE A 36 -8.93 -2.49 -8.17
N GLU A 37 -10.15 -1.96 -8.17
CA GLU A 37 -10.89 -1.68 -9.39
C GLU A 37 -10.18 -0.61 -10.22
N GLY A 38 -10.09 -0.85 -11.53
CA GLY A 38 -9.44 0.01 -12.52
C GLY A 38 -10.23 1.27 -12.87
N THR A 39 -10.81 1.96 -11.89
CA THR A 39 -11.49 3.24 -12.13
C THR A 39 -10.46 4.35 -12.40
N PRO A 40 -10.79 5.37 -13.22
CA PRO A 40 -9.86 6.46 -13.54
C PRO A 40 -9.33 7.18 -12.29
N GLU A 41 -10.19 7.43 -11.30
CA GLU A 41 -9.80 8.06 -10.04
C GLU A 41 -8.79 7.23 -9.24
N ASN A 42 -8.99 5.91 -9.18
CA ASN A 42 -8.10 5.01 -8.45
C ASN A 42 -6.72 4.96 -9.09
N LEU A 43 -6.67 4.93 -10.43
CA LEU A 43 -5.42 4.96 -11.18
C LEU A 43 -4.65 6.26 -10.95
N GLU A 44 -5.32 7.42 -10.97
CA GLU A 44 -4.66 8.70 -10.70
C GLU A 44 -4.13 8.82 -9.27
N LYS A 45 -4.93 8.44 -8.27
CA LYS A 45 -4.51 8.43 -6.86
C LYS A 45 -3.29 7.54 -6.68
N ARG A 46 -3.24 6.39 -7.33
CA ARG A 46 -2.14 5.40 -7.23
C ARG A 46 -0.88 5.84 -7.95
N LYS A 47 -0.98 6.43 -9.14
CA LYS A 47 0.19 7.00 -9.85
C LYS A 47 0.96 8.00 -8.97
N LYS A 48 0.26 8.79 -8.14
CA LYS A 48 0.88 9.75 -7.20
C LYS A 48 1.64 9.10 -6.03
N MET A 49 1.48 7.79 -5.82
CA MET A 49 2.08 7.04 -4.71
C MET A 49 3.24 6.12 -5.13
N ILE A 50 3.48 5.93 -6.43
CA ILE A 50 4.61 5.14 -6.94
C ILE A 50 5.93 5.67 -6.38
N GLY A 51 6.79 4.76 -5.90
CA GLY A 51 8.11 5.11 -5.33
C GLY A 51 8.06 5.80 -3.97
N LYS A 52 6.87 5.95 -3.35
CA LYS A 52 6.75 6.46 -1.99
C LYS A 52 6.71 5.33 -0.99
N LYS A 53 7.36 5.55 0.16
CA LYS A 53 7.28 4.66 1.32
C LYS A 53 5.86 4.73 1.91
N TYR A 54 5.23 3.57 2.04
CA TYR A 54 3.96 3.39 2.72
C TYR A 54 4.21 3.44 4.22
N SER A 55 4.01 4.60 4.84
CA SER A 55 3.94 4.67 6.31
C SER A 55 2.53 4.27 6.72
N ILE A 56 2.33 3.04 7.19
CA ILE A 56 1.21 2.74 8.08
C ILE A 56 1.49 3.55 9.34
N LYS A 57 0.99 4.78 9.41
CA LYS A 57 1.04 5.54 10.66
C LYS A 57 0.42 4.62 11.72
N PRO A 58 1.03 4.46 12.91
CA PRO A 58 0.43 3.65 13.94
C PRO A 58 -0.99 4.17 14.18
N ALA A 59 -1.98 3.27 14.09
CA ALA A 59 -3.41 3.57 14.17
C ALA A 59 -3.83 4.21 15.50
N TYR A 60 -2.91 4.28 16.47
CA TYR A 60 -3.16 4.78 17.81
C TYR A 60 -2.92 6.29 17.86
N ARG A 61 -4.00 7.08 17.69
CA ARG A 61 -4.02 8.44 18.23
C ARG A 61 -3.81 8.33 19.74
N LYS A 62 -2.70 8.86 20.27
CA LYS A 62 -2.48 8.98 21.72
C LYS A 62 -3.73 9.61 22.35
N ALA A 63 -4.26 8.98 23.39
CA ALA A 63 -5.46 9.47 24.08
C ALA A 63 -5.26 10.92 24.53
N PRO A 64 -6.29 11.78 24.40
CA PRO A 64 -6.19 13.18 24.81
C PRO A 64 -5.91 13.25 26.33
N LYS A 65 -4.83 13.93 26.71
CA LYS A 65 -4.53 14.19 28.13
C LYS A 65 -5.60 15.14 28.67
N MET A 66 -6.40 14.71 29.65
CA MET A 66 -7.31 15.62 30.36
C MET A 66 -6.49 16.75 30.99
N LYS A 67 -6.73 17.99 30.55
CA LYS A 67 -6.25 19.16 31.29
C LYS A 67 -7.05 19.21 32.59
N LYS A 68 -6.39 18.97 33.74
CA LYS A 68 -6.98 19.27 35.04
C LYS A 68 -7.37 20.74 35.02
N LYS A 69 -8.67 21.05 35.10
CA LYS A 69 -9.14 22.41 35.34
C LYS A 69 -8.59 22.81 36.71
N LYS A 70 -7.80 23.88 36.72
CA LYS A 70 -7.50 24.63 37.95
C LYS A 70 -8.74 25.41 38.35
#